data_AF-A0A4Q2R908-F1
#
_entry.id   AF-A0A4Q2R908-F1
#
_cell.length_a   1.000
_cell.length_b   1.000
_cell.length_c   1.000
_cell.angle_alpha   90.00
_cell.angle_beta   90.00
_cell.angle_gamma   90.00
#
_symmetry.space_group_name_H-M   'P 1'
#
loop_
_entity.id
_entity.type
_entity.pdbx_description
1 polymer ?
#
loop_
_entity_poly.entity_id
_entity_poly.type
_entity_poly.pdbx_seq_one_letter_code
_entity_poly.pdbx_strand_id
1 'polypeptide(L)'
;MSLVLDAVGLKRGDEVIIADASLDLQPGTMNVLLGPTLSGKTTLMRLMAGLDRPTSGRIVEDGRDVTGLGVKARSVAMVYQQFVNYPTLSVYDNIASPLRVQGLAKAEIEARVARAAKLMRLEPMLKRTPAQLSGGQQQRTALARALVKQAKLVLLDEPLANLDYKLREELREELPRIFAETGAILVYATTEPGEALLLRGRTATLHEGRITQVGPTAAVYRDPANRDAARVFSDPPLNELAVTVAGGTATLADGRGFPAEGPLAGLPDGACTLGFRADAARVATQGGGLGDGLPPSGPSFPGAVSVTEISGSESFVHVVTDAGLGTVVCLVEGVHAFEPGDRVAVELDLGAAFAFGPDGRRIAARGGRAVATGPGLRQPVPA
;
A
#
# COMPACT_ATOMS: atom_id res chain seq x y z
N MET A 1 24.02 -2.42 5.64
CA MET A 1 23.18 -2.64 6.83
C MET A 1 21.97 -3.47 6.40
N SER A 2 21.54 -4.50 7.12
CA SER A 2 20.38 -5.32 6.74
C SER A 2 19.59 -5.76 7.99
N LEU A 3 18.27 -5.88 7.86
CA LEU A 3 17.41 -6.44 8.89
C LEU A 3 16.53 -7.52 8.26
N VAL A 4 16.72 -8.76 8.71
CA VAL A 4 16.01 -9.93 8.20
C VAL A 4 15.11 -10.49 9.30
N LEU A 5 13.86 -10.74 8.95
CA LEU A 5 12.93 -11.55 9.73
C LEU A 5 12.93 -12.94 9.11
N ASP A 6 13.26 -13.95 9.90
CA ASP A 6 13.32 -15.36 9.52
C ASP A 6 12.19 -16.11 10.24
N ALA A 7 11.10 -16.38 9.53
CA ALA A 7 9.91 -17.08 10.01
C ALA A 7 9.39 -16.58 11.38
N VAL A 8 9.37 -15.25 11.56
CA VAL A 8 9.00 -14.61 12.82
C VAL A 8 7.51 -14.81 13.11
N GLY A 9 7.20 -15.45 14.23
CA GLY A 9 5.82 -15.66 14.68
C GLY A 9 5.54 -15.00 16.03
N LEU A 10 4.29 -14.62 16.25
CA LEU A 10 3.79 -14.12 17.52
C LEU A 10 2.42 -14.71 17.83
N LYS A 11 2.34 -15.43 18.95
CA LYS A 11 1.08 -15.95 19.52
C LYS A 11 0.79 -15.28 20.87
N ARG A 12 -0.50 -15.09 21.18
CA ARG A 12 -0.99 -14.66 22.50
C ARG A 12 -2.04 -15.67 22.97
N GLY A 13 -1.66 -16.55 23.89
CA GLY A 13 -2.43 -17.76 24.14
C GLY A 13 -2.51 -18.62 22.88
N ASP A 14 -3.71 -19.00 22.48
CA ASP A 14 -3.97 -19.79 21.26
C ASP A 14 -4.13 -18.94 20.00
N GLU A 15 -4.25 -17.61 20.14
CA GLU A 15 -4.43 -16.70 19.01
C GLU A 15 -3.09 -16.43 18.29
N VAL A 16 -3.09 -16.64 16.97
CA VAL A 16 -1.95 -16.32 16.10
C VAL A 16 -2.09 -14.88 15.62
N ILE A 17 -1.22 -14.00 16.10
CA ILE A 17 -1.21 -12.57 15.71
C ILE A 17 -0.32 -12.36 14.48
N ILE A 18 0.84 -13.03 14.46
CA ILE A 18 1.74 -13.09 13.31
C ILE A 18 2.10 -14.56 13.10
N ALA A 19 1.91 -15.08 11.90
CA ALA A 19 2.13 -16.50 11.62
C ALA A 19 3.63 -16.85 11.52
N ASP A 20 4.25 -16.48 10.40
CA ASP A 20 5.60 -16.90 9.99
C ASP A 20 6.26 -15.83 9.10
N ALA A 21 6.28 -14.60 9.59
CA ALA A 21 6.72 -13.45 8.82
C ALA A 21 8.20 -13.55 8.42
N SER A 22 8.44 -13.62 7.11
CA SER A 22 9.78 -13.62 6.52
C SER A 22 9.96 -12.39 5.63
N LEU A 23 10.93 -11.53 5.98
CA LEU A 23 11.21 -10.27 5.29
C LEU A 23 12.70 -10.00 5.23
N ASP A 24 13.15 -9.45 4.12
CA ASP A 24 14.47 -8.85 3.99
C ASP A 24 14.31 -7.35 3.74
N LEU A 25 14.65 -6.55 4.75
CA LEU A 25 14.53 -5.11 4.74
C LEU A 25 15.85 -4.48 4.33
N GLN A 26 15.78 -3.73 3.23
CA GLN A 26 16.95 -3.19 2.55
C GLN A 26 17.22 -1.75 3.03
N PRO A 27 18.49 -1.36 3.25
CA PRO A 27 18.86 -0.01 3.63
C PRO A 27 18.76 0.94 2.44
N GLY A 28 18.55 2.24 2.69
CA GLY A 28 18.56 3.26 1.63
C GLY A 28 17.43 3.12 0.60
N THR A 29 16.47 2.24 0.84
CA THR A 29 15.22 2.13 0.08
C THR A 29 14.04 2.14 1.03
N MET A 30 12.87 2.48 0.50
CA MET A 30 11.62 2.42 1.25
C MET A 30 11.16 0.96 1.35
N ASN A 31 10.96 0.48 2.57
CA ASN A 31 10.29 -0.79 2.82
C ASN A 31 8.87 -0.49 3.31
N VAL A 32 7.86 -0.78 2.49
CA VAL A 32 6.46 -0.48 2.79
C VAL A 32 5.76 -1.72 3.32
N LEU A 33 5.07 -1.61 4.46
CA LEU A 33 4.10 -2.60 4.92
C LEU A 33 2.70 -2.11 4.53
N LEU A 34 2.09 -2.76 3.54
CA LEU A 34 0.75 -2.41 3.05
C LEU A 34 -0.26 -3.46 3.53
N GLY A 35 -1.39 -3.03 4.06
CA GLY A 35 -2.46 -3.94 4.47
C GLY A 35 -3.56 -3.22 5.23
N PRO A 36 -4.76 -3.81 5.36
CA PRO A 36 -5.86 -3.20 6.09
C PRO A 36 -5.51 -2.99 7.58
N THR A 37 -6.33 -2.21 8.28
CA THR A 37 -6.26 -2.10 9.73
C THR A 37 -6.32 -3.49 10.36
N LEU A 38 -5.56 -3.72 11.43
CA LEU A 38 -5.43 -5.02 12.10
C LEU A 38 -4.73 -6.14 11.30
N SER A 39 -4.14 -5.87 10.13
CA SER A 39 -3.39 -6.89 9.38
C SER A 39 -2.07 -7.34 10.02
N GLY A 40 -1.65 -6.71 11.11
CA GLY A 40 -0.42 -7.04 11.85
C GLY A 40 0.77 -6.10 11.60
N LYS A 41 0.62 -5.02 10.83
CA LYS A 41 1.70 -4.04 10.53
C LYS A 41 2.39 -3.50 11.79
N THR A 42 1.64 -2.87 12.69
CA THR A 42 2.16 -2.32 13.96
C THR A 42 2.80 -3.39 14.84
N THR A 43 2.18 -4.57 14.92
CA THR A 43 2.73 -5.71 15.67
C THR A 43 4.09 -6.14 15.11
N LEU A 44 4.20 -6.26 13.78
CA LEU A 44 5.45 -6.62 13.14
C LEU A 44 6.53 -5.55 13.38
N MET A 45 6.16 -4.26 13.33
CA MET A 45 7.08 -3.16 13.67
C MET A 45 7.54 -3.21 15.13
N ARG A 46 6.67 -3.56 16.08
CA ARG A 46 7.05 -3.73 17.49
C ARG A 46 8.04 -4.88 17.70
N LEU A 47 7.87 -5.98 16.96
CA LEU A 47 8.84 -7.08 16.92
C LEU A 47 10.17 -6.61 16.32
N MET A 48 10.12 -5.92 15.18
CA MET A 48 11.30 -5.30 14.54
C MET A 48 12.02 -4.31 15.45
N ALA A 49 11.32 -3.62 16.36
CA ALA A 49 11.91 -2.67 17.29
C ALA A 49 12.52 -3.32 18.55
N GLY A 50 12.17 -4.58 18.85
CA GLY A 50 12.48 -5.23 20.13
C GLY A 50 11.63 -4.69 21.29
N LEU A 51 10.41 -4.23 20.99
CA LEU A 51 9.41 -3.85 22.01
C LEU A 51 8.58 -5.05 22.46
N ASP A 52 8.29 -5.95 21.53
CA ASP A 52 7.70 -7.25 21.80
C ASP A 52 8.74 -8.35 21.45
N ARG A 53 8.60 -9.51 22.07
CA ARG A 53 9.43 -10.69 21.77
C ARG A 53 8.64 -11.67 20.91
N PRO A 54 9.19 -12.16 19.79
CA PRO A 54 8.50 -13.17 19.01
C PRO A 54 8.42 -14.50 19.77
N THR A 55 7.38 -15.28 19.50
CA THR A 55 7.22 -16.64 20.05
C THR A 55 8.00 -17.67 19.25
N SER A 56 8.32 -17.39 17.99
CA SER A 56 9.09 -18.25 17.09
C SER A 56 9.85 -17.43 16.05
N GLY A 57 10.80 -18.07 15.37
CA GLY A 57 11.62 -17.42 14.36
C GLY A 57 12.71 -16.52 14.95
N ARG A 58 13.40 -15.79 14.07
CA ARG A 58 14.55 -14.95 14.44
C ARG A 58 14.53 -13.61 13.74
N ILE A 59 15.08 -12.59 14.40
CA ILE A 59 15.34 -11.27 13.84
C ILE A 59 16.85 -11.10 13.77
N VAL A 60 17.39 -10.94 12.57
CA VAL A 60 18.83 -10.85 12.30
C VAL A 60 19.16 -9.45 11.78
N GLU A 61 20.03 -8.73 12.48
CA GLU A 61 20.52 -7.40 12.10
C GLU A 61 22.01 -7.50 11.77
N ASP A 62 22.40 -7.17 10.54
CA ASP A 62 23.79 -7.27 10.06
C ASP A 62 24.45 -8.65 10.32
N GLY A 63 23.68 -9.72 10.11
CA GLY A 63 24.13 -11.10 10.36
C GLY A 63 24.14 -11.53 11.83
N ARG A 64 23.84 -10.64 12.77
CA ARG A 64 23.73 -10.94 14.19
C ARG A 64 22.28 -11.18 14.59
N ASP A 65 22.03 -12.28 15.29
CA ASP A 65 20.72 -12.52 15.91
C ASP A 65 20.49 -11.48 17.03
N VAL A 66 19.44 -10.67 16.87
CA VAL A 66 19.00 -9.65 17.81
C VAL A 66 17.65 -10.02 18.44
N THR A 67 17.20 -11.26 18.28
CA THR A 67 15.94 -11.77 18.83
C THR A 67 15.93 -11.62 20.35
N GLY A 68 14.90 -10.95 20.87
CA GLY A 68 14.74 -10.71 22.31
C GLY A 68 15.66 -9.62 22.88
N LEU A 69 16.51 -8.96 22.08
CA LEU A 69 17.19 -7.74 22.52
C LEU A 69 16.17 -6.62 22.68
N GLY A 70 16.15 -6.02 23.87
CA GLY A 70 15.25 -4.91 24.16
C GLY A 70 15.61 -3.65 23.36
N VAL A 71 14.61 -2.81 23.11
CA VAL A 71 14.72 -1.57 22.31
C VAL A 71 15.91 -0.66 22.67
N LYS A 72 16.36 -0.60 23.94
CA LYS A 72 17.49 0.23 24.36
C LYS A 72 18.84 -0.25 23.79
N ALA A 73 18.97 -1.55 23.56
CA ALA A 73 20.16 -2.15 22.98
C ALA A 73 20.17 -2.06 21.44
N ARG A 74 19.11 -1.50 20.85
CA ARG A 74 18.92 -1.39 19.41
C ARG A 74 18.86 0.06 18.97
N SER A 75 19.41 0.37 17.80
CA SER A 75 19.37 1.72 17.25
C SER A 75 18.09 1.92 16.43
N VAL A 76 16.97 2.12 17.14
CA VAL A 76 15.62 2.22 16.55
C VAL A 76 14.98 3.57 16.83
N ALA A 77 14.36 4.19 15.83
CA ALA A 77 13.39 5.27 15.98
C ALA A 77 12.01 4.75 15.53
N MET A 78 10.98 4.94 16.36
CA MET A 78 9.62 4.53 16.02
C MET A 78 8.65 5.70 16.20
N VAL A 79 7.80 5.92 15.20
CA VAL A 79 6.70 6.89 15.22
C VAL A 79 5.41 6.10 15.13
N TYR A 80 4.58 6.21 16.17
CA TYR A 80 3.26 5.56 16.25
C TYR A 80 2.17 6.42 15.61
N GLN A 81 1.09 5.78 15.18
CA GLN A 81 -0.12 6.42 14.65
C GLN A 81 -0.74 7.44 15.64
N GLN A 82 -0.66 7.20 16.96
CA GLN A 82 -1.17 8.13 18.00
C GLN A 82 -0.16 9.23 18.42
N PHE A 83 1.00 9.33 17.75
CA PHE A 83 2.03 10.35 17.95
C PHE A 83 2.39 10.66 19.42
N VAL A 84 3.04 9.69 20.07
CA VAL A 84 3.45 9.80 21.48
C VAL A 84 4.54 10.86 21.66
N ASN A 85 4.18 12.05 22.15
CA ASN A 85 5.10 13.13 22.53
C ASN A 85 5.30 13.18 24.04
N TYR A 86 6.43 13.75 24.50
CA TYR A 86 6.66 13.98 25.92
C TYR A 86 5.85 15.22 26.36
N PRO A 87 4.81 15.06 27.19
CA PRO A 87 3.81 16.11 27.41
C PRO A 87 4.36 17.32 28.18
N THR A 88 5.38 17.10 29.01
CA THR A 88 6.02 18.14 29.83
C THR A 88 7.15 18.87 29.12
N LEU A 89 7.59 18.38 27.95
CA LEU A 89 8.66 18.98 27.17
C LEU A 89 8.10 19.91 26.11
N SER A 90 8.80 21.01 25.80
CA SER A 90 8.48 21.83 24.63
C SER A 90 8.66 21.05 23.32
N VAL A 91 8.19 21.58 22.19
CA VAL A 91 8.48 21.01 20.85
C VAL A 91 9.99 20.94 20.63
N TYR A 92 10.73 22.00 20.96
CA TYR A 92 12.19 22.00 20.89
C TYR A 92 12.78 20.86 21.73
N ASP A 93 12.34 20.72 22.98
CA ASP A 93 12.87 19.71 23.90
C ASP A 93 12.49 18.29 23.50
N ASN A 94 11.31 18.10 22.91
CA ASN A 94 10.90 16.83 22.31
C ASN A 94 11.88 16.43 21.19
N ILE A 95 12.14 17.33 20.24
CA ILE A 95 13.05 17.08 19.13
C ILE A 95 14.49 16.89 19.64
N ALA A 96 14.95 17.72 20.58
CA ALA A 96 16.29 17.66 21.15
C ALA A 96 16.55 16.44 22.04
N SER A 97 15.50 15.81 22.61
CA SER A 97 15.63 14.75 23.61
C SER A 97 16.55 13.58 23.21
N PRO A 98 16.46 12.94 22.01
CA PRO A 98 17.39 11.89 21.62
C PRO A 98 18.84 12.36 21.51
N LEU A 99 19.05 13.61 21.08
CA LEU A 99 20.39 14.18 20.91
C LEU A 99 21.07 14.46 22.26
N ARG A 100 20.29 14.88 23.26
CA ARG A 100 20.77 15.04 24.64
C ARG A 100 21.16 13.70 25.28
N VAL A 101 20.36 12.66 25.04
CA VAL A 101 20.66 11.29 25.50
C VAL A 101 21.94 10.76 24.85
N GLN A 102 22.21 11.13 23.60
CA GLN A 102 23.48 10.82 22.91
C GLN A 102 24.68 11.65 23.41
N GLY A 103 24.46 12.67 24.25
CA GLY A 103 25.53 13.51 24.79
C GLY A 103 26.11 14.52 23.80
N LEU A 104 25.37 14.89 22.74
CA LEU A 104 25.85 15.84 21.73
C LEU A 104 26.02 17.25 22.30
N ALA A 105 26.95 18.01 21.72
CA ALA A 105 27.21 19.39 22.11
C ALA A 105 26.00 20.30 21.81
N LYS A 106 25.77 21.32 22.65
CA LYS A 106 24.61 22.22 22.55
C LYS A 106 24.46 22.85 21.15
N ALA A 107 25.55 23.32 20.55
CA ALA A 107 25.53 23.94 19.23
C ALA A 107 25.09 22.95 18.13
N GLU A 108 25.49 21.69 18.25
CA GLU A 108 25.07 20.65 17.31
C GLU A 108 23.60 20.28 17.48
N ILE A 109 23.11 20.23 18.72
CA ILE A 109 21.69 20.04 19.02
C ILE A 109 20.86 21.15 18.39
N GLU A 110 21.23 22.42 18.60
CA GLU A 110 20.54 23.58 18.05
C GLU A 110 20.49 23.53 16.52
N ALA A 111 21.61 23.21 15.87
CA ALA A 111 21.66 23.09 14.41
C ALA A 111 20.77 21.95 13.86
N ARG A 112 20.78 20.77 14.51
CA ARG A 112 19.95 19.62 14.09
C ARG A 112 18.45 19.90 14.31
N VAL A 113 18.10 20.48 15.46
CA VAL A 113 16.71 20.84 15.77
C VAL A 113 16.21 21.91 14.80
N ALA A 114 17.00 22.94 14.49
CA ALA A 114 16.61 23.98 13.54
C ALA A 114 16.32 23.42 12.14
N ARG A 115 17.18 22.52 11.63
CA ARG A 115 16.95 21.86 10.33
C ARG A 115 15.66 21.03 10.33
N ALA A 116 15.45 20.19 11.34
CA ALA A 116 14.26 19.36 11.44
C ALA A 116 12.97 20.20 11.63
N ALA A 117 13.05 21.28 12.41
CA ALA A 117 11.93 22.18 12.64
C ALA A 117 11.53 22.95 11.38
N LYS A 118 12.50 23.39 10.57
CA LYS A 118 12.24 24.04 9.28
C LYS A 118 11.55 23.08 8.32
N LEU A 119 12.11 21.89 8.14
CA LEU A 119 11.57 20.84 7.29
C LEU A 119 10.12 20.48 7.67
N MET A 120 9.86 20.35 8.98
CA MET A 120 8.54 19.99 9.49
C MET A 120 7.63 21.20 9.73
N ARG A 121 8.00 22.42 9.31
CA ARG A 121 7.23 23.67 9.53
C ARG A 121 6.80 23.87 11.00
N LEU A 122 7.72 23.63 11.94
CA LEU A 122 7.51 23.71 13.39
C LEU A 122 8.17 24.93 14.05
N GLU A 123 8.92 25.76 13.30
CA GLU A 123 9.68 26.91 13.83
C GLU A 123 8.85 27.83 14.75
N PRO A 124 7.59 28.22 14.41
CA PRO A 124 6.78 29.09 15.26
C PRO A 124 6.30 28.42 16.56
N MET A 125 6.48 27.11 16.68
CA MET A 125 5.91 26.27 17.73
C MET A 125 6.96 25.70 18.68
N LEU A 126 8.24 25.95 18.43
CA LEU A 126 9.36 25.37 19.19
C LEU A 126 9.24 25.53 20.71
N LYS A 127 8.66 26.64 21.18
CA LYS A 127 8.48 26.94 22.61
C LYS A 127 7.19 26.39 23.22
N ARG A 128 6.28 25.85 22.41
CA ARG A 128 4.99 25.32 22.86
C ARG A 128 5.13 23.91 23.40
N THR A 129 4.22 23.48 24.27
CA THR A 129 4.09 22.07 24.71
C THR A 129 3.10 21.33 23.82
N PRO A 130 3.12 19.98 23.76
CA PRO A 130 2.20 19.18 22.95
C PRO A 130 0.72 19.50 23.15
N ALA A 131 0.31 19.84 24.37
CA ALA A 131 -1.08 20.22 24.69
C ALA A 131 -1.55 21.50 23.97
N GLN A 132 -0.63 22.32 23.49
CA GLN A 132 -0.90 23.57 22.75
C GLN A 132 -0.84 23.38 21.22
N LEU A 133 -0.71 22.14 20.74
CA LEU A 133 -0.55 21.78 19.34
C LEU A 133 -1.78 21.04 18.82
N SER A 134 -2.13 21.27 17.55
CA SER A 134 -3.07 20.43 16.81
C SER A 134 -2.50 19.01 16.60
N GLY A 135 -3.35 18.04 16.28
CA GLY A 135 -2.93 16.65 16.01
C GLY A 135 -1.82 16.56 14.95
N GLY A 136 -1.98 17.25 13.82
CA GLY A 136 -0.95 17.29 12.77
C GLY A 136 0.35 17.99 13.18
N GLN A 137 0.31 18.93 14.14
CA GLN A 137 1.52 19.56 14.70
C GLN A 137 2.25 18.61 15.68
N GLN A 138 1.49 17.83 16.47
CA GLN A 138 2.04 16.78 17.34
C GLN A 138 2.70 15.65 16.53
N GLN A 139 2.06 15.25 15.44
CA GLN A 139 2.59 14.28 14.48
C GLN A 139 3.93 14.71 13.88
N ARG A 140 3.99 15.95 13.38
CA ARG A 140 5.22 16.54 12.86
C ARG A 140 6.32 16.64 13.91
N THR A 141 5.97 16.90 15.16
CA THR A 141 6.94 16.90 16.28
C THR A 141 7.54 15.50 16.50
N ALA A 142 6.71 14.46 16.46
CA ALA A 142 7.17 13.08 16.58
C ALA A 142 8.08 12.65 15.40
N LEU A 143 7.73 13.06 14.18
CA LEU A 143 8.55 12.83 12.97
C LEU A 143 9.89 13.57 13.06
N ALA A 144 9.89 14.85 13.41
CA ALA A 144 11.10 15.65 13.61
C ALA A 144 12.04 14.99 14.63
N ARG A 145 11.49 14.49 15.76
CA ARG A 145 12.26 13.77 16.79
C ARG A 145 12.86 12.46 16.26
N ALA A 146 12.14 11.71 15.43
CA ALA A 146 12.66 10.49 14.82
C ALA A 146 13.79 10.78 13.83
N LEU A 147 13.63 11.83 13.01
CA LEU A 147 14.61 12.25 12.01
C LEU A 147 15.95 12.65 12.64
N VAL A 148 15.94 13.48 13.67
CA VAL A 148 17.20 13.95 14.28
C VAL A 148 17.97 12.84 14.99
N LYS A 149 17.29 11.77 15.44
CA LYS A 149 17.91 10.65 16.15
C LYS A 149 18.95 9.91 15.30
N GLN A 150 18.83 9.94 13.97
CA GLN A 150 19.70 9.20 13.04
C GLN A 150 19.81 7.71 13.41
N ALA A 151 18.66 7.10 13.72
CA ALA A 151 18.60 5.68 14.05
C ALA A 151 18.89 4.83 12.81
N LYS A 152 19.48 3.66 13.05
CA LYS A 152 19.79 2.66 12.03
C LYS A 152 18.53 2.01 11.44
N LEU A 153 17.49 1.85 12.25
CA LEU A 153 16.16 1.41 11.86
C LEU A 153 15.14 2.51 12.20
N VAL A 154 14.39 2.95 11.20
CA VAL A 154 13.30 3.92 11.36
C VAL A 154 11.98 3.25 10.99
N LEU A 155 11.03 3.28 11.92
CA LEU A 155 9.73 2.62 11.82
C LEU A 155 8.64 3.69 11.89
N LEU A 156 7.89 3.88 10.81
CA LEU A 156 6.85 4.90 10.70
C LEU A 156 5.48 4.25 10.50
N ASP A 157 4.61 4.32 11.51
CA ASP A 157 3.30 3.66 11.51
C ASP A 157 2.18 4.65 11.17
N GLU A 158 1.68 4.58 9.94
CA GLU A 158 0.71 5.53 9.34
C GLU A 158 1.09 7.01 9.63
N PRO A 159 2.36 7.40 9.35
CA PRO A 159 2.93 8.63 9.86
C PRO A 159 2.37 9.90 9.24
N LEU A 160 1.46 9.82 8.26
CA LEU A 160 0.88 10.95 7.55
C LEU A 160 -0.66 11.02 7.61
N ALA A 161 -1.32 10.04 8.23
CA ALA A 161 -2.79 9.90 8.21
C ALA A 161 -3.55 11.12 8.76
N ASN A 162 -3.03 11.76 9.80
CA ASN A 162 -3.67 12.91 10.48
C ASN A 162 -3.16 14.30 10.02
N LEU A 163 -2.41 14.38 8.92
CA LEU A 163 -1.96 15.64 8.34
C LEU A 163 -2.97 16.23 7.35
N ASP A 164 -2.95 17.55 7.19
CA ASP A 164 -3.68 18.22 6.12
C ASP A 164 -3.17 17.76 4.75
N TYR A 165 -4.06 17.79 3.75
CA TYR A 165 -3.77 17.25 2.41
C TYR A 165 -2.50 17.83 1.78
N LYS A 166 -2.33 19.17 1.80
CA LYS A 166 -1.19 19.81 1.13
C LYS A 166 0.14 19.38 1.75
N LEU A 167 0.22 19.41 3.08
CA LEU A 167 1.43 19.02 3.79
C LEU A 167 1.70 17.52 3.71
N ARG A 168 0.63 16.70 3.66
CA ARG A 168 0.74 15.27 3.42
C ARG A 168 1.40 14.99 2.08
N GLU A 169 0.94 15.63 1.01
CA GLU A 169 1.52 15.45 -0.33
C GLU A 169 2.99 15.92 -0.39
N GLU A 170 3.30 17.10 0.15
CA GLU A 170 4.68 17.58 0.24
C GLU A 170 5.60 16.58 0.97
N LEU A 171 5.17 16.05 2.11
CA LEU A 171 5.95 15.07 2.86
C LEU A 171 6.03 13.71 2.18
N ARG A 172 4.99 13.27 1.45
CA ARG A 172 5.04 12.02 0.65
C ARG A 172 6.15 12.10 -0.40
N GLU A 173 6.37 13.27 -1.00
CA GLU A 173 7.45 13.49 -1.97
C GLU A 173 8.83 13.61 -1.30
N GLU A 174 8.91 14.27 -0.14
CA GLU A 174 10.19 14.54 0.52
C GLU A 174 10.72 13.36 1.35
N LEU A 175 9.87 12.60 2.05
CA LEU A 175 10.30 11.54 2.98
C LEU A 175 11.22 10.50 2.33
N PRO A 176 10.94 9.97 1.13
CA PRO A 176 11.86 9.04 0.46
C PRO A 176 13.26 9.63 0.30
N ARG A 177 13.37 10.92 -0.07
CA ARG A 177 14.67 11.60 -0.25
C ARG A 177 15.38 11.80 1.08
N ILE A 178 14.68 12.36 2.08
CA ILE A 178 15.23 12.64 3.41
C ILE A 178 15.83 11.36 4.02
N PHE A 179 15.13 10.24 3.93
CA PHE A 179 15.58 8.99 4.53
C PHE A 179 16.58 8.23 3.67
N ALA A 180 16.53 8.31 2.34
CA ALA A 180 17.56 7.73 1.48
C ALA A 180 18.96 8.27 1.83
N GLU A 181 19.07 9.57 2.14
CA GLU A 181 20.32 10.21 2.56
C GLU A 181 20.87 9.69 3.89
N THR A 182 20.01 9.14 4.76
CA THR A 182 20.44 8.63 6.08
C THR A 182 21.13 7.27 6.03
N GLY A 183 20.95 6.51 4.94
CA GLY A 183 21.40 5.11 4.84
C GLY A 183 20.72 4.14 5.83
N ALA A 184 19.71 4.59 6.56
CA ALA A 184 18.94 3.78 7.49
C ALA A 184 18.04 2.79 6.75
N ILE A 185 17.59 1.76 7.48
CA ILE A 185 16.47 0.92 7.05
C ILE A 185 15.19 1.66 7.44
N LEU A 186 14.42 2.09 6.45
CA LEU A 186 13.12 2.74 6.67
C LEU A 186 12.00 1.74 6.41
N VAL A 187 11.13 1.58 7.41
CA VAL A 187 9.88 0.82 7.30
C VAL A 187 8.71 1.78 7.45
N TYR A 188 7.84 1.83 6.45
CA TYR A 188 6.66 2.68 6.41
C TYR A 188 5.40 1.80 6.34
N ALA A 189 4.52 1.90 7.32
CA ALA A 189 3.25 1.17 7.32
C ALA A 189 2.09 2.05 6.87
N THR A 190 1.24 1.51 6.01
CA THR A 190 0.05 2.21 5.49
C THR A 190 -1.07 1.25 5.14
N THR A 191 -2.29 1.80 5.10
CA THR A 191 -3.49 1.15 4.58
C THR A 191 -3.80 1.57 3.15
N GLU A 192 -3.13 2.60 2.62
CA GLU A 192 -3.42 3.21 1.32
C GLU A 192 -2.47 2.69 0.23
N PRO A 193 -2.96 1.97 -0.80
CA PRO A 193 -2.12 1.50 -1.92
C PRO A 193 -1.47 2.65 -2.68
N GLY A 194 -2.14 3.81 -2.78
CA GLY A 194 -1.61 5.02 -3.40
C GLY A 194 -0.33 5.51 -2.72
N GLU A 195 -0.28 5.50 -1.39
CA GLU A 195 0.96 5.84 -0.65
C GLU A 195 2.08 4.88 -0.99
N ALA A 196 1.81 3.58 -1.01
CA ALA A 196 2.82 2.58 -1.35
C ALA A 196 3.42 2.84 -2.74
N LEU A 197 2.58 3.15 -3.75
CA LEU A 197 3.02 3.45 -5.12
C LEU A 197 3.86 4.72 -5.20
N LEU A 198 3.47 5.78 -4.49
CA LEU A 198 4.18 7.07 -4.47
C LEU A 198 5.56 6.95 -3.80
N LEU A 199 5.64 6.24 -2.67
CA LEU A 199 6.87 6.07 -1.92
C LEU A 199 7.89 5.17 -2.64
N ARG A 200 7.43 4.34 -3.59
CA ARG A 200 8.24 3.38 -4.35
C ARG A 200 8.97 2.38 -3.42
N GLY A 201 9.99 1.72 -3.94
CA GLY A 201 10.81 0.78 -3.17
C GLY A 201 10.26 -0.64 -3.19
N ARG A 202 10.23 -1.27 -2.01
CA ARG A 202 9.79 -2.65 -1.82
C ARG A 202 8.58 -2.69 -0.91
N THR A 203 7.53 -3.39 -1.31
CA THR A 203 6.31 -3.54 -0.51
C THR A 203 6.14 -4.98 -0.07
N ALA A 204 5.84 -5.16 1.21
CA ALA A 204 5.27 -6.37 1.75
C ALA A 204 3.76 -6.14 1.97
N THR A 205 2.92 -6.94 1.33
CA THR A 205 1.48 -6.93 1.58
C THR A 205 1.16 -7.84 2.75
N LEU A 206 0.31 -7.38 3.67
CA LEU A 206 -0.06 -8.07 4.89
C LEU A 206 -1.59 -8.24 4.96
N HIS A 207 -2.02 -9.45 5.29
CA HIS A 207 -3.42 -9.79 5.52
C HIS A 207 -3.50 -10.78 6.69
N GLU A 208 -4.33 -10.49 7.70
CA GLU A 208 -4.57 -11.37 8.85
C GLU A 208 -3.29 -11.96 9.50
N GLY A 209 -2.28 -11.12 9.74
CA GLY A 209 -1.04 -11.54 10.41
C GLY A 209 -0.08 -12.35 9.51
N ARG A 210 -0.37 -12.44 8.21
CA ARG A 210 0.48 -13.11 7.21
C ARG A 210 0.98 -12.12 6.18
N ILE A 211 2.23 -12.33 5.75
CA ILE A 211 2.76 -11.65 4.58
C ILE A 211 2.27 -12.41 3.35
N THR A 212 1.53 -11.74 2.48
CA THR A 212 0.95 -12.35 1.29
C THR A 212 1.89 -12.27 0.10
N GLN A 213 2.66 -11.19 -0.04
CA GLN A 213 3.66 -11.03 -1.10
C GLN A 213 4.69 -9.98 -0.70
N VAL A 214 5.93 -10.14 -1.17
CA VAL A 214 7.01 -9.16 -1.01
C VAL A 214 7.69 -8.97 -2.35
N GLY A 215 7.97 -7.73 -2.72
CA GLY A 215 8.73 -7.43 -3.93
C GLY A 215 8.84 -5.94 -4.22
N PRO A 216 9.43 -5.55 -5.35
CA PRO A 216 9.35 -4.18 -5.84
C PRO A 216 7.89 -3.74 -5.90
N THR A 217 7.55 -2.59 -5.32
CA THR A 217 6.18 -2.09 -5.16
C THR A 217 5.38 -2.16 -6.47
N ALA A 218 5.96 -1.67 -7.57
CA ALA A 218 5.31 -1.69 -8.88
C ALA A 218 5.09 -3.12 -9.42
N ALA A 219 5.97 -4.07 -9.09
CA ALA A 219 5.82 -5.47 -9.49
C ALA A 219 4.71 -6.13 -8.68
N VAL A 220 4.63 -5.90 -7.36
CA VAL A 220 3.54 -6.42 -6.51
C VAL A 220 2.18 -5.88 -6.98
N TYR A 221 2.11 -4.59 -7.31
CA TYR A 221 0.89 -3.99 -7.87
C TYR A 221 0.52 -4.58 -9.24
N ARG A 222 1.45 -4.66 -10.19
CA ARG A 222 1.14 -5.12 -11.56
C ARG A 222 0.93 -6.62 -11.65
N ASP A 223 1.62 -7.38 -10.80
CA ASP A 223 1.74 -8.83 -10.87
C ASP A 223 1.56 -9.46 -9.46
N PRO A 224 0.34 -9.37 -8.88
CA PRO A 224 0.08 -9.98 -7.58
C PRO A 224 0.18 -11.50 -7.69
N ALA A 225 0.81 -12.14 -6.71
CA ALA A 225 1.07 -13.58 -6.67
C ALA A 225 -0.13 -14.39 -6.13
N ASN A 226 -1.03 -13.73 -5.39
CA ASN A 226 -2.25 -14.32 -4.85
C ASN A 226 -3.35 -13.27 -4.70
N ARG A 227 -4.55 -13.76 -4.48
CA ARG A 227 -5.78 -12.99 -4.33
C ARG A 227 -5.69 -11.95 -3.23
N ASP A 228 -5.12 -12.28 -2.07
CA ASP A 228 -5.04 -11.35 -0.93
C ASP A 228 -4.07 -10.20 -1.21
N ALA A 229 -2.93 -10.47 -1.85
CA ALA A 229 -2.03 -9.42 -2.33
C ALA A 229 -2.74 -8.50 -3.34
N ALA A 230 -3.52 -9.07 -4.28
CA ALA A 230 -4.29 -8.28 -5.23
C ALA A 230 -5.35 -7.40 -4.55
N ARG A 231 -6.07 -7.94 -3.55
CA ARG A 231 -7.06 -7.20 -2.76
C ARG A 231 -6.43 -6.05 -1.97
N VAL A 232 -5.35 -6.35 -1.24
CA VAL A 232 -4.63 -5.37 -0.41
C VAL A 232 -4.11 -4.20 -1.25
N PHE A 233 -3.74 -4.45 -2.52
CA PHE A 233 -3.19 -3.44 -3.43
C PHE A 233 -4.23 -2.82 -4.37
N SER A 234 -5.53 -2.99 -4.10
CA SER A 234 -6.60 -2.42 -4.92
C SER A 234 -7.39 -1.39 -4.12
N ASP A 235 -7.43 -0.18 -4.65
CA ASP A 235 -8.29 0.92 -4.20
C ASP A 235 -8.74 1.68 -5.46
N PRO A 236 -10.03 1.62 -5.86
CA PRO A 236 -11.15 0.91 -5.22
C PRO A 236 -10.96 -0.61 -5.07
N PRO A 237 -11.80 -1.29 -4.27
CA PRO A 237 -11.66 -2.73 -4.01
C PRO A 237 -11.55 -3.57 -5.28
N LEU A 238 -10.78 -4.65 -5.23
CA LEU A 238 -10.67 -5.62 -6.33
C LEU A 238 -12.05 -6.20 -6.65
N ASN A 239 -12.46 -6.15 -7.91
CA ASN A 239 -13.65 -6.85 -8.39
C ASN A 239 -13.35 -8.34 -8.54
N GLU A 240 -14.29 -9.20 -8.18
CA GLU A 240 -14.06 -10.64 -8.13
C GLU A 240 -15.23 -11.43 -8.68
N LEU A 241 -14.97 -12.36 -9.60
CA LEU A 241 -15.97 -13.21 -10.24
C LEU A 241 -15.59 -14.68 -10.11
N ALA A 242 -16.48 -15.49 -9.55
CA ALA A 242 -16.33 -16.93 -9.54
C ALA A 242 -16.62 -17.49 -10.95
N VAL A 243 -15.71 -18.32 -11.47
CA VAL A 243 -15.84 -18.95 -12.78
C VAL A 243 -15.43 -20.42 -12.71
N THR A 244 -16.03 -21.25 -13.55
CA THR A 244 -15.61 -22.64 -13.77
C THR A 244 -15.11 -22.76 -15.21
N VAL A 245 -13.87 -23.18 -15.40
CA VAL A 245 -13.33 -23.49 -16.73
C VAL A 245 -13.60 -24.95 -17.03
N ALA A 246 -14.14 -25.24 -18.21
CA ALA A 246 -14.36 -26.58 -18.73
C ALA A 246 -14.21 -26.58 -20.25
N GLY A 247 -13.28 -27.38 -20.79
CA GLY A 247 -13.14 -27.57 -22.24
C GLY A 247 -12.92 -26.28 -23.04
N GLY A 248 -12.17 -25.32 -22.49
CA GLY A 248 -11.91 -24.02 -23.13
C GLY A 248 -13.06 -23.01 -23.03
N THR A 249 -14.10 -23.30 -22.25
CA THR A 249 -15.19 -22.38 -21.91
C THR A 249 -15.14 -22.05 -20.43
N ALA A 250 -15.28 -20.77 -20.07
CA ALA A 250 -15.46 -20.31 -18.71
C ALA A 250 -16.94 -20.04 -18.45
N THR A 251 -17.48 -20.51 -17.33
CA THR A 251 -18.88 -20.38 -16.96
C THR A 251 -19.03 -19.69 -15.61
N LEU A 252 -19.94 -18.72 -15.54
CA LEU A 252 -20.29 -17.99 -14.33
C LEU A 252 -21.33 -18.74 -13.49
N ALA A 253 -21.55 -18.27 -12.26
CA ALA A 253 -22.53 -18.86 -11.34
C ALA A 253 -23.97 -18.84 -11.88
N ASP A 254 -24.30 -17.91 -12.78
CA ASP A 254 -25.61 -17.80 -13.44
C ASP A 254 -25.74 -18.67 -14.71
N GLY A 255 -24.72 -19.48 -15.02
CA GLY A 255 -24.70 -20.40 -16.16
C GLY A 255 -24.23 -19.78 -17.48
N ARG A 256 -23.94 -18.47 -17.53
CA ARG A 256 -23.44 -17.85 -18.76
C ARG A 256 -22.00 -18.28 -19.03
N GLY A 257 -21.78 -18.77 -20.25
CA GLY A 257 -20.48 -19.21 -20.76
C GLY A 257 -19.83 -18.15 -21.65
N PHE A 258 -18.51 -18.06 -21.59
CA PHE A 258 -17.68 -17.27 -22.50
C PHE A 258 -16.37 -18.01 -22.80
N PRO A 259 -15.68 -17.72 -23.93
CA PRO A 259 -14.41 -18.35 -24.24
C PRO A 259 -13.36 -18.15 -23.14
N ALA A 260 -12.63 -19.20 -22.79
CA ALA A 260 -11.53 -19.13 -21.84
C ALA A 260 -10.31 -18.45 -22.48
N GLU A 261 -10.27 -17.12 -22.40
CA GLU A 261 -9.21 -16.27 -22.98
C GLU A 261 -8.36 -15.56 -21.93
N GLY A 262 -7.28 -14.92 -22.36
CA GLY A 262 -6.38 -14.16 -21.49
C GLY A 262 -5.83 -15.04 -20.35
N PRO A 263 -6.03 -14.68 -19.06
CA PRO A 263 -5.55 -15.46 -17.92
C PRO A 263 -6.29 -16.79 -17.75
N LEU A 264 -7.36 -17.06 -18.50
CA LEU A 264 -8.07 -18.35 -18.48
C LEU A 264 -7.63 -19.30 -19.60
N ALA A 265 -6.85 -18.81 -20.57
CA ALA A 265 -6.43 -19.60 -21.72
C ALA A 265 -5.53 -20.77 -21.29
N GLY A 266 -5.90 -21.99 -21.67
CA GLY A 266 -5.12 -23.20 -21.38
C GLY A 266 -5.11 -23.63 -19.92
N LEU A 267 -5.96 -23.04 -19.06
CA LEU A 267 -6.14 -23.53 -17.70
C LEU A 267 -6.80 -24.93 -17.71
N PRO A 268 -6.45 -25.81 -16.75
CA PRO A 268 -7.15 -27.07 -16.57
C PRO A 268 -8.60 -26.84 -16.13
N ASP A 269 -9.45 -27.84 -16.38
CA ASP A 269 -10.84 -27.80 -15.95
C ASP A 269 -10.93 -27.66 -14.43
N GLY A 270 -11.80 -26.77 -13.96
CA GLY A 270 -12.01 -26.52 -12.53
C GLY A 270 -12.48 -25.12 -12.20
N ALA A 271 -12.74 -24.90 -10.91
CA ALA A 271 -13.16 -23.61 -10.38
C ALA A 271 -11.96 -22.67 -10.18
N CYS A 272 -12.13 -21.42 -10.58
CA CYS A 272 -11.20 -20.34 -10.26
C CYS A 272 -11.94 -19.03 -9.99
N THR A 273 -11.22 -18.03 -9.47
CA THR A 273 -11.72 -16.68 -9.28
C THR A 273 -11.00 -15.75 -10.26
N LEU A 274 -11.74 -15.04 -11.09
CA LEU A 274 -11.23 -13.88 -11.80
C LEU A 274 -11.19 -12.70 -10.84
N GLY A 275 -10.06 -12.03 -10.73
CA GLY A 275 -9.94 -10.75 -10.02
C GLY A 275 -9.48 -9.67 -10.97
N PHE A 276 -10.09 -8.49 -10.93
CA PHE A 276 -9.72 -7.38 -11.80
C PHE A 276 -9.98 -6.03 -11.12
N ARG A 277 -9.19 -5.03 -11.49
CA ARG A 277 -9.33 -3.67 -10.96
C ARG A 277 -10.35 -2.87 -11.78
N ALA A 278 -10.74 -1.71 -11.28
CA ALA A 278 -11.75 -0.88 -11.93
C ALA A 278 -11.38 -0.48 -13.37
N ASP A 279 -10.08 -0.31 -13.67
CA ASP A 279 -9.55 0.00 -15.01
C ASP A 279 -9.63 -1.16 -16.01
N ALA A 280 -9.93 -2.38 -15.54
CA ALA A 280 -10.14 -3.55 -16.39
C ALA A 280 -11.60 -3.73 -16.82
N ALA A 281 -12.53 -2.90 -16.33
CA ALA A 281 -13.95 -2.97 -16.67
C ALA A 281 -14.44 -1.63 -17.23
N ARG A 282 -15.24 -1.72 -18.31
CA ARG A 282 -15.81 -0.56 -19.00
C ARG A 282 -17.32 -0.52 -18.79
N VAL A 283 -17.87 0.69 -18.87
CA VAL A 283 -19.33 0.92 -18.87
C VAL A 283 -19.79 1.20 -20.29
N ALA A 284 -20.67 0.34 -20.80
CA ALA A 284 -21.33 0.51 -22.08
C ALA A 284 -22.77 1.00 -21.91
N THR A 285 -23.15 2.01 -22.70
CA THR A 285 -24.51 2.57 -22.75
C THR A 285 -25.15 2.29 -24.10
N GLN A 286 -26.47 2.48 -24.23
CA GLN A 286 -27.18 2.26 -25.50
C GLN A 286 -26.73 3.18 -26.65
N GLY A 287 -25.93 4.22 -26.38
CA GLY A 287 -25.32 5.11 -27.39
C GLY A 287 -23.91 4.70 -27.84
N GLY A 288 -23.37 3.57 -27.35
CA GLY A 288 -21.98 3.14 -27.57
C GLY A 288 -21.19 3.07 -26.25
N GLY A 289 -20.11 2.27 -26.25
CA GLY A 289 -19.22 2.10 -25.10
C GLY A 289 -18.46 3.39 -24.78
N LEU A 290 -18.45 3.80 -23.51
CA LEU A 290 -17.56 4.87 -23.04
C LEU A 290 -16.19 4.26 -22.75
N GLY A 291 -15.34 4.24 -23.77
CA GLY A 291 -13.98 3.71 -23.72
C GLY A 291 -13.23 3.90 -25.03
N ASP A 292 -11.95 3.52 -25.06
CA ASP A 292 -10.95 3.66 -26.13
C ASP A 292 -11.24 2.87 -27.43
N GLY A 293 -12.50 2.49 -27.68
CA GLY A 293 -12.98 1.97 -28.97
C GLY A 293 -12.54 0.56 -29.35
N LEU A 294 -11.78 -0.14 -28.49
CA LEU A 294 -11.47 -1.56 -28.69
C LEU A 294 -12.68 -2.44 -28.31
N PRO A 295 -13.05 -3.46 -29.11
CA PRO A 295 -14.08 -4.41 -28.73
C PRO A 295 -13.65 -5.18 -27.47
N PRO A 296 -14.56 -5.47 -26.54
CA PRO A 296 -14.22 -6.19 -25.32
C PRO A 296 -13.71 -7.60 -25.66
N SER A 297 -12.61 -7.98 -25.03
CA SER A 297 -12.01 -9.33 -25.10
C SER A 297 -12.69 -10.32 -24.15
N GLY A 298 -13.78 -9.92 -23.50
CA GLY A 298 -14.37 -10.65 -22.39
C GLY A 298 -15.89 -10.51 -22.30
N PRO A 299 -16.49 -11.07 -21.24
CA PRO A 299 -17.94 -11.11 -21.10
C PRO A 299 -18.53 -9.73 -20.81
N SER A 300 -19.80 -9.57 -21.21
CA SER A 300 -20.61 -8.37 -20.97
C SER A 300 -21.80 -8.71 -20.08
N PHE A 301 -22.07 -7.87 -19.07
CA PHE A 301 -23.13 -8.11 -18.09
C PHE A 301 -24.02 -6.89 -17.95
N PRO A 302 -25.36 -7.01 -18.14
CA PRO A 302 -26.27 -5.93 -17.83
C PRO A 302 -26.34 -5.70 -16.32
N GLY A 303 -26.58 -4.45 -15.95
CA GLY A 303 -26.80 -4.05 -14.57
C GLY A 303 -27.43 -2.67 -14.47
N ALA A 304 -27.54 -2.20 -13.24
CA ALA A 304 -28.00 -0.87 -12.91
C ALA A 304 -26.92 -0.13 -12.11
N VAL A 305 -26.70 1.14 -12.44
CA VAL A 305 -25.80 2.01 -11.67
C VAL A 305 -26.39 2.16 -10.26
N SER A 306 -25.57 1.93 -9.24
CA SER A 306 -25.93 2.24 -7.85
C SER A 306 -25.38 3.59 -7.40
N VAL A 307 -24.14 3.90 -7.76
CA VAL A 307 -23.49 5.16 -7.43
C VAL A 307 -22.41 5.50 -8.45
N THR A 308 -22.21 6.79 -8.68
CA THR A 308 -21.10 7.34 -9.47
C THR A 308 -20.27 8.25 -8.58
N GLU A 309 -18.99 7.96 -8.44
CA GLU A 309 -18.03 8.76 -7.69
C GLU A 309 -17.11 9.49 -8.67
N ILE A 310 -17.06 10.82 -8.60
CA ILE A 310 -16.17 11.63 -9.44
C ILE A 310 -14.86 11.85 -8.69
N SER A 311 -13.75 11.44 -9.29
CA SER A 311 -12.40 11.62 -8.75
C SER A 311 -11.52 12.34 -9.78
N GLY A 312 -11.40 13.67 -9.62
CA GLY A 312 -10.61 14.50 -10.52
C GLY A 312 -11.15 14.49 -11.95
N SER A 313 -10.42 13.86 -12.87
CA SER A 313 -10.77 13.72 -14.29
C SER A 313 -11.38 12.36 -14.66
N GLU A 314 -11.68 11.52 -13.66
CA GLU A 314 -12.17 10.17 -13.84
C GLU A 314 -13.45 9.96 -13.01
N SER A 315 -14.24 8.95 -13.38
CA SER A 315 -15.46 8.57 -12.68
C SER A 315 -15.44 7.07 -12.35
N PHE A 316 -15.59 6.74 -11.07
CA PHE A 316 -15.82 5.37 -10.63
C PHE A 316 -17.31 5.08 -10.63
N VAL A 317 -17.74 4.12 -11.44
CA VAL A 317 -19.15 3.76 -11.60
C VAL A 317 -19.37 2.40 -10.95
N HIS A 318 -20.24 2.36 -9.95
CA HIS A 318 -20.61 1.14 -9.24
C HIS A 318 -21.87 0.58 -9.89
N VAL A 319 -21.77 -0.63 -10.43
CA VAL A 319 -22.86 -1.28 -11.15
C VAL A 319 -23.27 -2.55 -10.42
N VAL A 320 -24.52 -2.59 -9.97
CA VAL A 320 -25.14 -3.83 -9.46
C VAL A 320 -25.52 -4.68 -10.66
N THR A 321 -24.90 -5.84 -10.79
CA THR A 321 -25.10 -6.72 -11.94
C THR A 321 -26.40 -7.52 -11.80
N ASP A 322 -27.17 -7.62 -12.89
CA ASP A 322 -28.38 -8.47 -12.94
C ASP A 322 -28.02 -9.98 -12.87
N ALA A 323 -26.74 -10.26 -13.11
CA ALA A 323 -26.07 -11.56 -13.07
C ALA A 323 -25.98 -12.22 -11.68
N GLY A 324 -26.33 -11.50 -10.63
CA GLY A 324 -26.08 -11.95 -9.26
C GLY A 324 -24.59 -11.99 -8.88
N LEU A 325 -23.73 -11.27 -9.62
CA LEU A 325 -22.28 -11.19 -9.37
C LEU A 325 -21.92 -10.09 -8.34
N GLY A 326 -22.93 -9.47 -7.74
CA GLY A 326 -22.77 -8.34 -6.82
C GLY A 326 -22.52 -7.02 -7.56
N THR A 327 -21.84 -6.11 -6.86
CA THR A 327 -21.47 -4.78 -7.37
C THR A 327 -20.09 -4.85 -8.01
N VAL A 328 -19.98 -4.39 -9.25
CA VAL A 328 -18.70 -4.20 -9.95
C VAL A 328 -18.39 -2.71 -10.02
N VAL A 329 -17.17 -2.33 -9.67
CA VAL A 329 -16.66 -0.96 -9.79
C VAL A 329 -15.88 -0.84 -11.10
N CYS A 330 -16.28 0.10 -11.94
CA CYS A 330 -15.64 0.39 -13.23
C CYS A 330 -15.00 1.78 -13.20
N LEU A 331 -13.84 1.94 -13.83
CA LEU A 331 -13.22 3.24 -14.05
C LEU A 331 -13.59 3.75 -15.44
N VAL A 332 -14.19 4.93 -15.51
CA VAL A 332 -14.54 5.60 -16.76
C VAL A 332 -13.73 6.90 -16.87
N GLU A 333 -13.01 7.07 -17.99
CA GLU A 333 -12.29 8.31 -18.28
C GLU A 333 -13.28 9.47 -18.48
N GLY A 334 -13.01 10.61 -17.84
CA GLY A 334 -13.87 11.78 -17.87
C GLY A 334 -14.79 11.90 -16.66
N VAL A 335 -15.50 13.03 -16.60
CA VAL A 335 -16.48 13.33 -15.56
C VAL A 335 -17.87 12.97 -16.09
N HIS A 336 -18.39 11.85 -15.62
CA HIS A 336 -19.70 11.32 -15.97
C HIS A 336 -20.59 11.33 -14.74
N ALA A 337 -21.87 11.63 -14.94
CA ALA A 337 -22.86 11.68 -13.88
C ALA A 337 -24.01 10.72 -14.24
N PHE A 338 -23.78 9.42 -14.11
CA PHE A 338 -24.85 8.45 -14.22
C PHE A 338 -25.75 8.54 -13.00
N GLU A 339 -27.06 8.48 -13.22
CA GLU A 339 -28.06 8.48 -12.18
C GLU A 339 -28.24 7.06 -11.60
N PRO A 340 -28.49 6.92 -10.28
CA PRO A 340 -28.86 5.63 -9.72
C PRO A 340 -30.07 5.03 -10.44
N GLY A 341 -29.94 3.79 -10.90
CA GLY A 341 -30.94 3.07 -11.69
C GLY A 341 -30.70 3.10 -13.20
N ASP A 342 -29.76 3.90 -13.70
CA ASP A 342 -29.39 3.91 -15.11
C ASP A 342 -28.97 2.51 -15.57
N ARG A 343 -29.51 2.07 -16.71
CA ARG A 343 -29.22 0.75 -17.29
C ARG A 343 -27.96 0.81 -18.13
N VAL A 344 -26.97 0.03 -17.71
CA VAL A 344 -25.66 -0.06 -18.35
C VAL A 344 -25.25 -1.52 -18.50
N ALA A 345 -24.26 -1.77 -19.35
CA ALA A 345 -23.56 -3.05 -19.39
C ALA A 345 -22.12 -2.86 -18.92
N VAL A 346 -21.65 -3.80 -18.11
CA VAL A 346 -20.24 -3.90 -17.72
C VAL A 346 -19.53 -4.81 -18.71
N GLU A 347 -18.49 -4.31 -19.35
CA GLU A 347 -17.66 -5.06 -20.28
C GLU A 347 -16.27 -5.30 -19.67
N LEU A 348 -15.89 -6.56 -19.51
CA LEU A 348 -14.61 -6.95 -18.90
C LEU A 348 -13.52 -7.12 -19.96
N ASP A 349 -12.35 -6.49 -19.76
CA ASP A 349 -11.11 -6.82 -20.49
C ASP A 349 -10.38 -7.96 -19.79
N LEU A 350 -10.51 -9.18 -20.31
CA LEU A 350 -9.83 -10.35 -19.75
C LEU A 350 -8.30 -10.21 -19.76
N GLY A 351 -7.72 -9.44 -20.69
CA GLY A 351 -6.26 -9.19 -20.74
C GLY A 351 -5.72 -8.37 -19.56
N ALA A 352 -6.60 -7.66 -18.85
CA ALA A 352 -6.27 -6.90 -17.65
C ALA A 352 -6.66 -7.61 -16.34
N ALA A 353 -7.30 -8.78 -16.42
CA ALA A 353 -7.71 -9.57 -15.26
C ALA A 353 -6.60 -10.53 -14.77
N PHE A 354 -6.80 -11.03 -13.55
CA PHE A 354 -6.02 -12.08 -12.90
C PHE A 354 -6.89 -13.33 -12.70
N ALA A 355 -6.31 -14.52 -12.80
CA ALA A 355 -6.97 -15.77 -12.43
C ALA A 355 -6.32 -16.37 -11.18
N PHE A 356 -7.14 -16.68 -10.18
CA PHE A 356 -6.73 -17.28 -8.91
C PHE A 356 -7.37 -18.65 -8.73
N GLY A 357 -6.59 -19.64 -8.34
CA GLY A 357 -7.08 -20.97 -8.01
C GLY A 357 -7.87 -20.98 -6.69
N PRO A 358 -8.47 -22.14 -6.32
CA PRO A 358 -9.20 -22.29 -5.06
C PRO A 358 -8.36 -22.04 -3.81
N ASP A 359 -7.05 -22.22 -3.89
CA ASP A 359 -6.09 -21.92 -2.80
C ASP A 359 -5.71 -20.43 -2.73
N GLY A 360 -6.30 -19.59 -3.59
CA GLY A 360 -6.05 -18.15 -3.69
C GLY A 360 -4.76 -17.80 -4.44
N ARG A 361 -3.94 -18.78 -4.83
CA ARG A 361 -2.73 -18.50 -5.62
C ARG A 361 -3.08 -18.15 -7.04
N ARG A 362 -2.25 -17.31 -7.65
CA ARG A 362 -2.40 -16.98 -9.06
C ARG A 362 -2.02 -18.19 -9.93
N ILE A 363 -2.88 -18.50 -10.90
CA ILE A 363 -2.74 -19.69 -11.76
C ILE A 363 -2.38 -19.36 -13.22
N ALA A 364 -2.27 -18.07 -13.58
CA ALA A 364 -1.84 -17.63 -14.90
C ALA A 364 -1.02 -16.33 -14.87
N ALA A 365 -0.01 -16.23 -15.73
CA ALA A 365 0.69 -14.97 -16.00
C ALA A 365 -0.22 -14.05 -16.83
N ARG A 366 -0.07 -12.72 -16.68
CA ARG A 366 -0.88 -11.76 -17.45
C ARG A 366 -0.58 -11.95 -18.94
N GLY A 367 -1.60 -12.11 -19.77
CA GLY A 367 -1.46 -12.04 -21.23
C GLY A 367 -0.89 -10.67 -21.58
N GLY A 368 0.29 -10.63 -22.20
CA GLY A 368 1.00 -9.37 -22.46
C GLY A 368 0.18 -8.46 -23.37
N ARG A 369 -0.30 -7.32 -22.85
CA ARG A 369 -0.74 -6.20 -23.67
C ARG A 369 0.53 -5.45 -24.06
N ALA A 370 0.95 -5.56 -25.33
CA ALA A 370 1.94 -4.64 -25.88
C ALA A 370 1.33 -3.23 -25.76
N VAL A 371 1.92 -2.40 -24.90
CA VAL A 371 1.55 -0.99 -24.82
C VAL A 371 1.83 -0.41 -26.20
N ALA A 372 0.77 -0.05 -26.93
CA ALA A 372 0.90 0.77 -28.12
C ALA A 372 1.50 2.09 -27.66
N THR A 373 2.79 2.28 -27.91
CA THR A 373 3.44 3.58 -27.80
C THR A 373 2.69 4.53 -28.72
N GLY A 374 1.96 5.50 -28.14
CA GLY A 374 1.42 6.62 -28.89
C GLY A 374 2.51 7.34 -29.69
N PRO A 375 2.15 8.08 -30.76
CA PRO A 375 3.11 8.64 -31.69
C PRO A 375 4.08 9.57 -30.96
N GLY A 376 5.37 9.39 -31.26
CA GLY A 376 6.49 9.93 -30.50
C GLY A 376 6.41 11.41 -30.16
N LEU A 377 6.75 11.71 -28.90
CA LEU A 377 7.18 13.03 -28.47
C LEU A 377 8.29 13.49 -29.42
N ARG A 378 8.03 14.60 -30.13
CA ARG A 378 9.01 15.29 -30.96
C ARG A 378 10.23 15.60 -30.10
N GLN A 379 11.41 15.21 -30.59
CA GLN A 379 12.68 15.61 -30.01
C GLN A 379 12.78 17.14 -29.96
N PRO A 380 13.37 17.72 -28.91
CA PRO A 380 13.67 19.14 -28.88
C PRO A 380 14.77 19.45 -29.90
N VAL A 381 14.51 20.44 -30.76
CA VAL A 381 15.49 21.01 -31.68
C VAL A 381 16.61 21.66 -30.86
N PRO A 382 17.89 21.36 -31.10
CA PRO A 382 18.99 22.02 -30.41
C PRO A 382 19.26 23.42 -30.98
N ALA A 383 19.40 24.36 -30.04
CA ALA A 383 19.94 25.74 -30.09
C ALA A 383 19.70 26.60 -31.34
#